data_AF-A0A954M830-F1
#
_entry.id   AF-A0A954M830-F1
#
_cell.length_a   1.000
_cell.length_b   1.000
_cell.length_c   1.000
_cell.angle_alpha   90.00
_cell.angle_beta   90.00
_cell.angle_gamma   90.00
#
_symmetry.space_group_name_H-M   'P 1'
#
loop_
_entity.id
_entity.type
_entity.pdbx_description
1 polymer ?
#
loop_
_entity_poly.entity_id
_entity_poly.type
_entity_poly.pdbx_seq_one_letter_code
_entity_poly.pdbx_strand_id
1 'polypeptide(L)'
;LVNPPLTGDLMHYEPTSLTDEDAPLSSRPVDTSGYPNVNAHQHWIDCIRAGVQPQITNARTARHVTEIMLKGLESAREGRTVAIESRL
;
A
#
# COMPACT_ATOMS: atom_id res chain seq x y z
N LEU A 1 -4.62 -13.38 -17.22
CA LEU A 1 -3.74 -13.07 -16.07
C LEU A 1 -4.41 -13.67 -14.85
N VAL A 2 -3.91 -14.80 -14.36
CA VAL A 2 -4.43 -15.47 -13.17
C VAL A 2 -3.63 -14.91 -11.99
N ASN A 3 -4.30 -14.36 -10.97
CA ASN A 3 -3.61 -13.99 -9.74
C ASN A 3 -2.98 -15.24 -9.13
N PRO A 4 -1.78 -15.15 -8.54
CA PRO A 4 -1.30 -16.24 -7.71
C PRO A 4 -2.36 -16.55 -6.65
N PRO A 5 -2.57 -17.84 -6.32
CA PRO A 5 -3.54 -18.19 -5.30
C PRO A 5 -3.14 -17.52 -3.98
N LEU A 6 -4.11 -16.91 -3.27
CA LEU A 6 -3.92 -16.34 -1.91
C LEU A 6 -3.61 -17.42 -0.85
N THR A 7 -3.41 -18.67 -1.28
CA THR A 7 -3.04 -19.78 -0.42
C THR A 7 -1.56 -19.65 -0.07
N GLY A 8 -1.26 -19.20 1.14
CA GLY A 8 0.01 -19.54 1.77
C GLY A 8 0.60 -18.46 2.65
N ASP A 9 1.18 -17.41 2.07
CA ASP A 9 2.36 -16.83 2.71
C ASP A 9 2.29 -15.31 2.90
N LEU A 10 1.10 -14.71 3.01
CA LEU A 10 1.03 -13.31 3.41
C LEU A 10 1.30 -13.20 4.92
N MET A 11 2.55 -12.92 5.26
CA MET A 11 3.01 -12.78 6.63
C MET A 11 3.06 -11.31 7.02
N HIS A 12 2.43 -10.96 8.13
CA HIS A 12 2.61 -9.67 8.78
C HIS A 12 3.85 -9.74 9.67
N TYR A 13 4.79 -8.81 9.50
CA TYR A 13 6.00 -8.72 10.30
C TYR A 13 5.94 -7.49 11.20
N GLU A 14 6.23 -7.68 12.49
CA GLU A 14 6.24 -6.62 13.49
C GLU A 14 7.61 -6.60 14.22
N PRO A 15 8.25 -5.43 14.37
CA PRO A 15 9.46 -5.31 15.17
C PRO A 15 9.19 -5.74 16.61
N THR A 16 10.07 -6.56 17.19
CA THR A 16 10.00 -6.89 18.62
C THR A 16 10.74 -5.87 19.49
N SER A 17 11.54 -5.01 18.87
CA SER A 17 12.24 -3.89 19.49
C SER A 17 12.17 -2.66 18.59
N LEU A 18 12.19 -1.47 19.20
CA LEU A 18 12.23 -0.18 18.48
C LEU A 18 13.62 0.45 18.44
N THR A 19 14.60 -0.16 19.14
CA THR A 19 15.93 0.42 19.35
C THR A 19 17.07 -0.55 19.10
N ASP A 20 16.76 -1.85 19.00
CA ASP A 20 17.74 -2.90 18.72
C ASP A 20 17.50 -3.40 17.30
N GLU A 21 18.45 -3.10 16.41
CA GLU A 21 18.39 -3.43 14.99
C GLU A 21 18.59 -4.93 14.72
N ASP A 22 19.18 -5.66 15.68
CA ASP A 22 19.41 -7.11 15.56
C ASP A 22 18.28 -7.94 16.20
N ALA A 23 17.28 -7.27 16.81
CA ALA A 23 16.16 -7.96 17.44
C ALA A 23 15.33 -8.74 16.40
N PRO A 24 14.91 -9.98 16.73
CA PRO A 24 14.17 -10.81 15.79
C PRO A 24 12.80 -10.21 15.45
N LEU A 25 12.33 -10.37 14.21
CA LEU A 25 10.98 -9.97 13.83
C LEU A 25 9.96 -11.00 14.32
N SER A 26 8.86 -10.52 14.89
CA SER A 26 7.68 -11.35 15.08
C SER A 26 6.91 -11.45 13.77
N SER A 27 6.36 -12.63 13.47
CA SER A 27 5.56 -12.81 12.26
C SER A 27 4.27 -13.57 12.54
N ARG A 28 3.20 -13.20 11.83
CA ARG A 28 1.90 -13.88 11.90
C ARG A 28 1.25 -13.97 10.53
N PRO A 29 0.55 -15.08 10.21
CA PRO A 29 -0.20 -15.17 8.96
C PRO A 29 -1.35 -14.17 8.96
N VAL A 30 -1.60 -13.53 7.81
CA VAL A 30 -2.75 -12.66 7.59
C VAL A 30 -3.90 -13.51 7.07
N ASP A 31 -5.02 -13.53 7.81
CA ASP A 31 -6.25 -14.15 7.34
C ASP A 31 -6.88 -13.30 6.23
N THR A 32 -6.89 -13.85 5.02
CA THR A 32 -7.50 -13.23 3.83
C THR A 32 -8.74 -13.96 3.35
N SER A 33 -9.22 -14.96 4.11
CA SER A 33 -10.34 -15.82 3.71
C SER A 33 -11.66 -15.06 3.46
N GLY A 34 -11.83 -13.90 4.09
CA GLY A 34 -12.99 -13.02 3.90
C GLY A 34 -12.97 -12.18 2.61
N TYR A 35 -11.89 -12.23 1.82
CA TYR A 35 -11.72 -11.36 0.65
C TYR A 35 -11.65 -12.15 -0.66
N PRO A 36 -12.29 -11.64 -1.73
CA PRO A 36 -12.24 -12.30 -3.03
C PRO A 36 -10.82 -12.22 -3.62
N ASN A 37 -10.31 -13.35 -4.13
CA ASN A 37 -9.03 -13.38 -4.85
C ASN A 37 -9.19 -12.80 -6.27
N VAL A 38 -9.36 -11.48 -6.35
CA VAL A 38 -9.58 -10.75 -7.60
C VAL A 38 -8.43 -9.80 -7.82
N ASN A 39 -7.93 -9.75 -9.06
CA ASN A 39 -6.90 -8.80 -9.45
C ASN A 39 -7.48 -7.38 -9.38
N ALA A 40 -6.78 -6.45 -8.70
CA ALA A 40 -7.23 -5.07 -8.58
C ALA A 40 -7.51 -4.41 -9.95
N HIS A 41 -6.73 -4.75 -10.98
CA HIS A 41 -6.96 -4.29 -12.35
C HIS A 41 -8.21 -4.91 -12.97
N GLN A 42 -8.48 -6.19 -12.70
CA GLN A 42 -9.70 -6.85 -13.19
C GLN A 42 -10.95 -6.20 -12.57
N HIS A 43 -10.94 -6.00 -11.25
CA HIS A 43 -12.02 -5.30 -10.55
C HIS A 43 -12.27 -3.90 -11.13
N TRP A 44 -11.18 -3.16 -11.41
CA TRP A 44 -11.29 -1.83 -12.03
C TRP A 44 -11.89 -1.88 -13.44
N ILE A 45 -11.47 -2.84 -14.28
CA ILE A 45 -12.05 -3.06 -15.62
C ILE A 45 -13.55 -3.37 -15.51
N ASP A 46 -13.95 -4.18 -14.55
CA ASP A 46 -15.36 -4.55 -14.33
C ASP A 46 -16.20 -3.32 -13.94
N CYS A 47 -15.67 -2.45 -13.06
CA CYS A 47 -16.30 -1.18 -12.71
C CYS A 47 -16.48 -0.26 -13.93
N ILE A 48 -15.45 -0.14 -14.80
CA ILE A 48 -15.54 0.65 -16.04
C ILE A 48 -16.63 0.12 -16.96
N ARG A 49 -16.67 -1.20 -17.17
CA ARG A 49 -17.68 -1.85 -18.03
C ARG A 49 -19.10 -1.68 -17.50
N ALA A 50 -19.27 -1.72 -16.18
CA ALA A 50 -20.55 -1.52 -15.53
C ALA A 50 -20.95 -0.04 -15.41
N GLY A 51 -20.06 0.90 -15.75
CA GLY A 51 -20.31 2.34 -15.61
C GLY A 51 -20.43 2.80 -14.15
N VAL A 52 -19.81 2.08 -13.21
CA VAL A 52 -19.86 2.38 -11.77
C VAL A 52 -18.48 2.77 -11.26
N GLN A 53 -18.45 3.55 -10.18
CA GLN A 53 -17.20 3.80 -9.45
C GLN A 53 -16.87 2.59 -8.55
N PRO A 54 -15.58 2.21 -8.43
CA PRO A 54 -15.18 1.21 -7.45
C PRO A 54 -15.51 1.72 -6.04
N GLN A 55 -15.94 0.81 -5.15
CA GLN A 55 -16.33 1.17 -3.78
C GLN A 55 -15.14 1.72 -2.98
N ILE A 56 -13.93 1.27 -3.33
CA ILE A 56 -12.69 1.72 -2.72
C ILE A 56 -11.90 2.48 -3.79
N THR A 57 -11.61 3.75 -3.52
CA THR A 57 -10.72 4.57 -4.35
C THR A 57 -9.44 4.87 -3.61
N ASN A 58 -8.32 4.48 -4.22
CA ASN A 58 -6.99 4.82 -3.72
C ASN A 58 -6.46 6.13 -4.32
N ALA A 59 -7.29 6.91 -5.03
CA ALA A 59 -6.83 8.10 -5.74
C ALA A 59 -6.26 9.17 -4.80
N ARG A 60 -6.90 9.39 -3.64
CA ARG A 60 -6.38 10.31 -2.61
C ARG A 60 -5.05 9.82 -2.04
N THR A 61 -4.96 8.54 -1.72
CA THR A 61 -3.74 7.91 -1.22
C THR A 61 -2.60 7.98 -2.23
N ALA A 62 -2.88 7.67 -3.50
CA ALA A 62 -1.92 7.78 -4.59
C ALA A 62 -1.41 9.21 -4.74
N ARG A 63 -2.30 10.21 -4.73
CA ARG A 63 -1.92 11.63 -4.74
C ARG A 63 -0.99 11.97 -3.57
N HIS A 64 -1.31 11.52 -2.36
CA HIS A 64 -0.51 11.78 -1.16
C HIS A 64 0.89 11.16 -1.27
N VAL A 65 0.98 9.89 -1.68
CA VAL A 65 2.26 9.20 -1.88
C VAL A 65 3.09 9.88 -2.98
N THR A 66 2.48 10.29 -4.09
CA THR A 66 3.17 11.04 -5.14
C THR A 66 3.73 12.35 -4.62
N GLU A 67 2.98 13.09 -3.80
CA GLU A 67 3.49 14.32 -3.18
C GLU A 67 4.71 14.04 -2.30
N ILE A 68 4.66 13.02 -1.44
CA ILE A 68 5.79 12.64 -0.59
C ILE A 68 7.03 12.36 -1.46
N MET A 69 6.88 11.60 -2.54
CA MET A 69 8.00 11.30 -3.45
C MET A 69 8.58 12.57 -4.08
N LEU A 70 7.72 13.48 -4.56
CA LEU A 70 8.16 14.76 -5.15
C LEU A 70 8.86 15.67 -4.14
N LYS A 71 8.33 15.76 -2.92
CA LYS A 71 8.93 16.54 -1.82
C LYS A 71 10.23 15.93 -1.32
N GLY A 72 10.37 14.60 -1.40
CA GLY A 72 11.65 13.92 -1.15
C GLY A 72 12.74 14.34 -2.15
N LEU A 73 12.39 14.43 -3.44
CA LEU A 73 13.31 14.93 -4.48
C LEU A 73 13.68 16.40 -4.25
N GLU A 74 12.71 17.24 -3.87
CA GLU A 74 12.94 18.65 -3.51
C GLU A 74 13.89 18.79 -2.31
N SER A 75 13.61 18.05 -1.24
CA SER A 75 14.41 18.00 -0.01
C SER A 75 15.85 17.60 -0.30
N ALA A 76 16.07 16.53 -1.08
CA ALA A 76 17.40 16.05 -1.43
C ALA A 76 18.21 17.09 -2.22
N ARG A 77 17.56 17.83 -3.12
CA ARG A 77 18.19 18.91 -3.90
C ARG A 77 18.57 20.10 -3.03
N GLU A 78 17.72 20.46 -2.07
CA GLU A 78 17.84 21.70 -1.30
C GLU A 78 18.53 21.51 0.06
N GLY A 79 18.77 20.27 0.47
CA GLY A 79 19.43 19.95 1.74
C GLY A 79 18.64 20.39 2.97
N ARG A 80 17.31 20.49 2.86
CA ARG A 80 16.43 20.98 3.93
C ARG A 80 15.15 20.18 4.01
N THR A 81 14.53 20.18 5.19
CA THR A 81 13.19 19.62 5.38
C THR A 81 12.16 20.41 4.55
N VAL A 82 11.26 19.67 3.90
CA VAL A 82 10.14 20.24 3.13
C VAL A 82 8.83 19.68 3.67
N ALA A 83 7.81 20.54 3.79
CA ALA A 83 6.50 20.16 4.30
C ALA A 83 5.68 19.37 3.26
N ILE A 84 4.86 18.45 3.76
CA ILE A 84 3.81 17.77 3.00
C ILE A 84 2.48 18.50 3.29
N GLU A 85 1.75 18.85 2.24
CA GLU A 85 0.51 19.60 2.29
C GLU A 85 -0.72 18.70 2.36
N SER A 86 -0.73 17.58 1.62
CA SER A 86 -1.87 16.66 1.65
C SER A 86 -1.97 15.86 2.95
N ARG A 87 -3.21 15.46 3.29
CA ARG A 87 -3.54 14.63 4.44
C ARG A 87 -4.36 13.42 3.99
N LEU A 88 -4.12 12.27 4.64
CA LEU A 88 -4.91 11.04 4.49
C LEU A 88 -6.15 11.11 5.37
#